data_AF-A0AAU3D2W1-F1
#
_entry.id   AF-A0AAU3D2W1-F1
#
_cell.length_a   1.000
_cell.length_b   1.000
_cell.length_c   1.000
_cell.angle_alpha   90.00
_cell.angle_beta   90.00
_cell.angle_gamma   90.00
#
_symmetry.space_group_name_H-M   'P 1'
#
loop_
_entity.id
_entity.type
_entity.pdbx_description
1 polymer ?
#
loop_
_entity_poly.entity_id
_entity_poly.type
_entity_poly.pdbx_seq_one_letter_code
_entity_poly.pdbx_strand_id
1 'polypeptide(L)'
;MPSQVPDCAEIRELLPLYVLDALEPGEAAPVPAHLGTCPACRTEHDELAKVAAHLWVLRDALAREAVTDPDPRSSSAARHGPCLPHQEGRTGQGRRHRTGGPRFPDRRPR
;
A
#
# COMPACT_ATOMS: atom_id res chain seq x y z
N MET A 1 -32.81 -19.04 10.97
CA MET A 1 -31.90 -18.67 12.08
C MET A 1 -32.69 -17.74 12.98
N PRO A 2 -32.99 -18.09 14.24
CA PRO A 2 -33.79 -17.21 15.08
C PRO A 2 -32.97 -15.96 15.38
N SER A 3 -33.45 -14.81 14.91
CA SER A 3 -32.93 -13.49 15.18
C SER A 3 -33.18 -13.18 16.66
N GLN A 4 -32.24 -13.56 17.53
CA GLN A 4 -32.27 -13.09 18.91
C GLN A 4 -32.07 -11.58 18.89
N VAL A 5 -32.96 -10.84 19.54
CA VAL A 5 -32.77 -9.42 19.77
C VAL A 5 -31.65 -9.31 20.79
N PRO A 6 -30.51 -8.68 20.44
CA PRO A 6 -29.37 -8.61 21.33
C PRO A 6 -29.72 -7.84 22.60
N ASP A 7 -29.28 -8.39 23.73
CA ASP A 7 -29.54 -7.83 25.04
C ASP A 7 -28.60 -6.65 25.36
N CYS A 8 -28.75 -6.05 26.55
CA CYS A 8 -27.92 -4.91 26.93
C CYS A 8 -26.42 -5.26 27.03
N ALA A 9 -26.07 -6.49 27.40
CA ALA A 9 -24.67 -6.87 27.56
C ALA A 9 -24.00 -6.97 26.18
N GLU A 10 -24.65 -7.66 25.25
CA GLU A 10 -24.15 -7.79 23.87
C GLU A 10 -24.04 -6.41 23.18
N ILE A 11 -25.04 -5.54 23.36
CA ILE A 11 -24.99 -4.19 22.78
C ILE A 11 -23.84 -3.38 23.37
N ARG A 12 -23.58 -3.47 24.67
CA ARG A 12 -22.45 -2.75 25.30
C ARG A 12 -21.10 -3.19 24.78
N GLU A 13 -20.93 -4.48 24.46
CA GLU A 13 -19.72 -4.98 23.82
C GLU A 13 -19.52 -4.40 22.42
N LEU A 14 -20.61 -4.18 21.68
CA LEU A 14 -20.60 -3.59 20.35
C LEU A 14 -20.39 -2.07 20.35
N LEU A 15 -20.84 -1.35 21.40
CA LEU A 15 -20.83 0.12 21.43
C LEU A 15 -19.46 0.78 21.15
N PRO A 16 -18.33 0.34 21.74
CA PRO A 16 -17.02 0.94 21.46
C PRO A 16 -16.62 0.81 19.98
N LEU A 17 -16.91 -0.33 19.36
CA LEU A 17 -16.62 -0.56 17.94
C LEU A 17 -17.59 0.23 17.05
N TYR A 18 -18.86 0.29 17.44
CA TYR A 18 -19.89 1.05 16.74
C TYR A 18 -19.56 2.54 16.68
N VAL A 19 -19.17 3.16 17.80
CA VAL A 19 -18.81 4.60 17.80
C VAL A 19 -17.52 4.89 17.04
N LEU A 20 -16.67 3.90 16.80
CA LEU A 20 -15.44 4.04 16.01
C LEU A 20 -15.65 3.70 14.53
N ASP A 21 -16.87 3.36 14.11
CA ASP A 21 -17.21 2.87 12.77
C ASP A 21 -16.38 1.64 12.37
N ALA A 22 -16.20 0.73 13.33
CA ALA A 22 -15.34 -0.45 13.22
C ALA A 22 -16.12 -1.78 13.18
N LEU A 23 -17.46 -1.73 13.09
CA LEU A 23 -18.33 -2.90 12.96
C LEU A 23 -18.71 -3.12 11.49
N GLU A 24 -18.86 -4.39 11.11
CA GLU A 24 -19.47 -4.70 9.82
C GLU A 24 -20.96 -4.29 9.81
N PRO A 25 -21.55 -3.98 8.65
CA PRO A 25 -22.94 -3.51 8.57
C PRO A 25 -23.96 -4.44 9.23
N GLY A 26 -23.72 -5.76 9.19
CA GLY A 26 -24.57 -6.76 9.84
C GLY A 26 -24.49 -6.73 11.37
N GLU A 27 -23.32 -6.44 11.92
CA GLU A 27 -23.06 -6.34 13.36
C GLU A 27 -23.55 -5.01 13.93
N ALA A 28 -23.51 -3.95 13.12
CA ALA A 28 -24.01 -2.63 13.48
C ALA A 28 -25.56 -2.54 13.46
N ALA A 29 -26.22 -3.35 12.61
CA ALA A 29 -27.67 -3.33 12.41
C ALA A 29 -28.53 -3.36 13.70
N PRO A 30 -28.23 -4.17 14.73
CA PRO A 30 -29.03 -4.18 15.96
C PRO A 30 -28.87 -2.95 16.86
N VAL A 31 -27.75 -2.23 16.77
CA VAL A 31 -27.39 -1.17 17.73
C VAL A 31 -28.41 -0.02 17.73
N PRO A 32 -28.80 0.59 16.58
CA PRO A 32 -29.78 1.67 16.57
C PRO A 32 -31.14 1.28 17.15
N ALA A 33 -31.58 0.05 16.88
CA ALA A 33 -32.86 -0.45 17.38
C ALA A 33 -32.86 -0.56 18.91
N HIS A 34 -31.78 -1.07 19.49
CA HIS A 34 -31.62 -1.15 20.94
C HIS A 34 -31.50 0.24 21.58
N LEU A 35 -30.69 1.14 21.00
CA LEU A 35 -30.56 2.52 21.48
C LEU A 35 -31.90 3.26 21.46
N GLY A 36 -32.81 2.97 20.53
CA GLY A 36 -34.16 3.54 20.53
C GLY A 36 -34.99 3.18 21.77
N THR A 37 -34.69 2.06 22.43
CA THR A 37 -35.52 1.51 23.52
C THR A 37 -34.85 1.55 24.89
N CYS A 38 -33.51 1.48 24.97
CA CYS A 38 -32.79 1.41 26.23
C CYS A 38 -32.08 2.74 26.58
N PRO A 39 -32.53 3.49 27.62
CA PRO A 39 -31.89 4.72 28.03
C PRO A 39 -30.47 4.53 28.58
N ALA A 40 -30.19 3.43 29.27
CA ALA A 40 -28.87 3.17 29.83
C ALA A 40 -27.81 3.00 28.74
N CYS A 41 -28.10 2.22 27.70
CA CYS A 41 -27.20 2.03 26.56
C CYS A 41 -27.04 3.31 25.73
N ARG A 42 -28.06 4.18 25.66
CA ARG A 42 -27.92 5.52 25.06
C ARG A 42 -26.93 6.40 25.81
N THR A 43 -27.03 6.44 27.14
CA THR A 43 -26.08 7.23 27.95
C THR A 43 -24.64 6.77 27.72
N GLU A 44 -24.41 5.46 27.72
CA GLU A 44 -23.10 4.87 27.48
C GLU A 44 -22.58 5.16 26.06
N HIS A 45 -23.44 5.02 25.04
CA HIS A 45 -23.15 5.44 23.68
C HIS A 45 -22.71 6.91 23.61
N ASP A 46 -23.45 7.82 24.26
CA ASP A 46 -23.17 9.25 24.22
C ASP A 46 -21.86 9.60 24.93
N GLU A 47 -21.51 8.89 26.00
CA GLU A 47 -20.22 9.01 26.68
C GLU A 47 -19.07 8.54 25.78
N LEU A 48 -19.21 7.38 25.14
CA LEU A 48 -18.22 6.84 24.20
C LEU A 48 -18.06 7.73 22.95
N ALA A 49 -19.16 8.26 22.41
CA ALA A 49 -19.14 9.14 21.25
C ALA A 49 -18.35 10.43 21.50
N LYS A 50 -18.42 10.99 22.72
CA LYS A 50 -17.59 12.15 23.11
C LYS A 50 -16.10 11.81 23.09
N VAL A 51 -15.73 10.62 23.57
CA VAL A 51 -14.33 10.16 23.54
C VAL A 51 -13.88 9.91 22.08
N ALA A 52 -14.70 9.23 21.28
CA ALA A 52 -14.43 8.98 19.87
C ALA A 52 -14.22 10.28 19.07
N ALA A 53 -14.98 11.34 19.39
CA ALA A 53 -14.79 12.67 18.81
C ALA A 53 -13.36 13.20 18.97
N HIS A 54 -12.77 13.06 20.16
CA HIS A 54 -11.38 13.44 20.39
C HIS A 54 -10.40 12.57 19.60
N LEU A 55 -10.65 11.27 19.49
CA LEU A 55 -9.80 10.36 18.73
C LEU A 55 -9.78 10.67 17.23
N TRP A 56 -10.91 11.08 16.65
CA TRP A 56 -10.94 11.51 15.24
C TRP A 56 -10.14 12.78 15.00
N VAL A 57 -10.19 13.74 15.92
CA VAL A 57 -9.36 14.96 15.85
C VAL A 57 -7.88 14.61 15.90
N LEU A 58 -7.47 13.75 16.84
CA LEU A 58 -6.08 13.30 16.95
C LEU A 58 -5.63 12.55 15.69
N ARG A 59 -6.47 11.67 15.15
CA ARG A 59 -6.18 10.95 13.90
C ARG A 59 -5.94 11.90 12.73
N ASP A 60 -6.77 12.92 12.57
CA ASP A 60 -6.61 13.91 11.51
C ASP A 60 -5.33 14.75 11.69
N ALA A 61 -5.03 15.19 12.91
CA ALA A 61 -3.79 15.91 13.22
C ALA A 61 -2.55 15.07 12.87
N LEU A 62 -2.50 13.82 13.32
CA LEU A 62 -1.40 12.89 13.01
C LEU A 62 -1.26 12.62 11.51
N ALA A 63 -2.38 12.48 10.80
CA ALA A 63 -2.37 12.30 9.34
C ALA A 63 -1.78 13.51 8.61
N ARG A 64 -2.04 14.73 9.08
CA ARG A 64 -1.47 15.97 8.50
C ARG A 64 0.02 16.08 8.76
N GLU A 65 0.48 15.73 9.96
CA GLU A 65 1.90 15.72 10.32
C GLU A 65 2.68 14.72 9.45
N ALA A 66 2.13 13.53 9.22
CA ALA A 66 2.74 12.51 8.36
C ALA A 66 2.94 12.97 6.90
N VAL A 67 2.14 13.93 6.42
CA VAL A 67 2.29 14.51 5.07
C VAL A 67 3.43 15.54 5.00
N THR A 68 3.88 16.08 6.15
CA THR A 68 4.91 17.14 6.20
C THR A 68 6.35 16.67 6.25
N ASP A 69 6.60 15.37 6.38
CA ASP A 69 7.94 14.78 6.21
C ASP A 69 8.04 14.05 4.86
N PRO A 70 8.44 14.73 3.77
CA PRO A 70 8.88 14.03 2.58
C PRO A 70 10.26 13.46 2.88
N ASP A 71 10.37 12.32 3.55
CA ASP A 71 11.64 11.60 3.62
C ASP A 71 12.03 11.25 2.17
N PRO A 72 13.07 11.89 1.58
CA PRO A 72 13.47 11.61 0.21
C PRO A 72 13.96 10.17 0.01
N ARG A 73 14.17 9.40 1.08
CA ARG A 73 14.59 7.99 1.04
C ARG A 73 13.43 6.99 0.92
N SER A 74 12.17 7.42 1.10
CA SER A 74 10.97 6.57 0.93
C SER A 74 10.57 6.38 -0.55
N SER A 75 11.08 7.23 -1.45
CA SER A 75 10.79 7.12 -2.89
C SER A 75 11.70 6.06 -3.54
N SER A 76 11.28 4.80 -3.50
CA SER A 76 12.00 3.67 -4.13
C SER A 76 11.96 3.68 -5.67
N ALA A 77 11.83 4.84 -6.31
CA ALA A 77 11.70 4.99 -7.76
C ALA A 77 13.05 5.18 -8.51
N ALA A 78 14.19 4.83 -7.90
CA ALA A 78 15.51 5.09 -8.49
C ALA A 78 16.44 3.87 -8.55
N ARG A 79 15.92 2.69 -8.90
CA ARG A 79 16.69 1.59 -9.49
C ARG A 79 15.68 0.93 -10.44
N HIS A 80 15.62 1.20 -11.73
CA HIS A 80 16.53 0.76 -12.81
C HIS A 80 16.41 1.79 -13.95
N GLY A 81 17.54 2.21 -14.52
CA GLY A 81 17.64 3.29 -15.51
C GLY A 81 16.96 3.01 -16.85
N PRO A 82 16.83 4.03 -17.72
CA PRO A 82 16.18 3.88 -19.01
C PRO A 82 16.97 2.95 -19.93
N CYS A 83 16.32 1.91 -20.47
CA CYS A 83 16.80 1.20 -21.65
C CYS A 83 16.75 2.16 -22.85
N LEU A 84 17.90 2.73 -23.21
CA LEU A 84 18.06 3.42 -24.49
C LEU A 84 18.17 2.38 -25.63
N PRO A 85 17.51 2.59 -26.78
CA PRO A 85 17.64 1.68 -27.91
C PRO A 85 19.03 1.81 -28.55
N HIS A 86 19.72 0.68 -28.71
CA HIS A 86 20.98 0.59 -29.45
C HIS A 86 20.68 0.75 -30.95
N GLN A 87 20.95 1.94 -31.49
CA GLN A 87 20.91 2.20 -32.92
C GLN A 87 22.20 2.93 -33.33
N GLU A 88 23.22 2.17 -33.72
CA GLU A 88 24.42 2.74 -34.36
C GLU A 88 24.59 2.15 -35.75
N GLY A 89 24.32 3.01 -36.72
CA GLY A 89 24.39 2.75 -38.13
C GLY A 89 25.82 2.61 -38.65
N ARG A 90 25.88 1.88 -39.76
CA ARG A 90 26.94 1.87 -40.77
C ARG A 90 27.57 3.26 -40.99
N THR A 91 28.89 3.33 -41.15
CA THR A 91 29.60 3.84 -42.37
C THR A 91 31.13 3.95 -42.16
N GLY A 92 31.91 3.72 -43.24
CA GLY A 92 33.25 4.31 -43.43
C GLY A 92 34.46 3.45 -43.04
N GLN A 93 35.02 2.59 -43.91
CA GLN A 93 36.06 2.89 -44.92
C GLN A 93 37.47 3.23 -44.34
N GLY A 94 38.46 2.34 -44.53
CA GLY A 94 39.87 2.63 -44.22
C GLY A 94 40.83 1.47 -44.50
N ARG A 95 41.78 1.68 -45.41
CA ARG A 95 42.70 0.72 -46.05
C ARG A 95 43.92 0.29 -45.20
N ARG A 96 44.34 -0.98 -45.41
CA ARG A 96 45.72 -1.56 -45.58
C ARG A 96 46.70 -1.34 -44.39
N HIS A 97 47.66 -2.21 -44.03
CA HIS A 97 48.78 -2.85 -44.74
C HIS A 97 49.31 -4.02 -43.85
N ARG A 98 49.49 -5.24 -44.37
CA ARG A 98 50.74 -5.93 -44.79
C ARG A 98 51.73 -6.36 -43.66
N THR A 99 52.30 -7.56 -43.87
CA THR A 99 53.45 -8.27 -43.24
C THR A 99 53.04 -9.32 -42.20
N GLY A 100 53.53 -10.57 -42.17
CA GLY A 100 54.44 -11.34 -43.02
C GLY A 100 54.18 -12.85 -42.79
N GLY A 101 54.74 -13.72 -43.65
CA GLY A 101 54.64 -15.19 -43.56
C GLY A 101 55.40 -15.79 -42.36
N PRO A 102 55.74 -17.10 -42.33
CA PRO A 102 55.68 -18.12 -43.39
C PRO A 102 54.99 -19.43 -42.95
N ARG A 103 54.85 -20.42 -43.86
CA ARG A 103 55.20 -21.84 -43.62
C ARG A 103 54.98 -22.71 -44.86
N PHE A 104 56.06 -23.34 -45.30
CA PHE A 104 56.08 -24.49 -46.22
C PHE A 104 55.39 -25.71 -45.59
N PRO A 105 54.94 -26.68 -46.39
CA PRO A 105 55.82 -27.85 -46.56
C PRO A 105 55.88 -28.45 -47.97
N ASP A 106 56.94 -29.25 -48.11
CA ASP A 106 57.34 -30.19 -49.16
C ASP A 106 56.26 -30.85 -50.02
N ARG A 107 56.60 -31.03 -51.30
CA ARG A 107 56.35 -32.28 -52.06
C ARG A 107 57.23 -32.35 -53.33
N ARG A 108 58.24 -33.24 -53.27
CA ARG A 108 58.88 -33.98 -54.40
C ARG A 108 57.80 -34.76 -55.20
N PRO A 109 58.03 -35.33 -56.41
CA PRO A 109 59.29 -35.91 -56.98
C PRO A 109 59.46 -35.56 -58.50
N ARG A 110 60.34 -36.10 -59.35
CA ARG A 110 61.11 -37.35 -59.49
C ARG A 110 62.35 -37.04 -60.35
#